data_AF-A0A433Y4P5-F1
#
_entry.id   AF-A0A433Y4P5-F1
#
_cell.length_a   1.000
_cell.length_b   1.000
_cell.length_c   1.000
_cell.angle_alpha   90.00
_cell.angle_beta   90.00
_cell.angle_gamma   90.00
#
_symmetry.space_group_name_H-M   'P 1'
#
loop_
_entity.id
_entity.type
_entity.pdbx_description
1 polymer ?
#
loop_
_entity_poly.entity_id
_entity_poly.type
_entity_poly.pdbx_seq_one_letter_code
_entity_poly.pdbx_strand_id
1 'polypeptide(L)'
;MSATYKKIQVSVPDAPVSEVLPDRITFYVDNRFTTKQVNRIRQMIGVVLNNWRNHFDELNNGAHRSRYQNCVNKYARFNLAPVWFDEKLSNGSAAAGVQMDGFTTMIAVNGFDRAAKAYIMYQKSGSSTIKGMNASNPEKASLSVTINATALDNTSVSTIFLGGSLQHAWLHREGYRHPIGKYISYFAGEASMCVMRGNNDKTSTPANTYTKWLD
;
A
#
# COMPACT_ATOMS: atom_id res chain seq x y z
N MET A 1 5.33 28.33 9.31
CA MET A 1 6.66 27.78 8.92
C MET A 1 6.48 26.94 7.68
N SER A 2 7.33 27.09 6.66
CA SER A 2 7.31 26.22 5.47
C SER A 2 7.70 24.79 5.88
N ALA A 3 7.08 23.77 5.27
CA ALA A 3 7.43 22.38 5.53
C ALA A 3 8.87 22.12 5.05
N THR A 4 9.69 21.53 5.92
CA THR A 4 11.04 21.07 5.57
C THR A 4 11.07 19.55 5.59
N TYR A 5 11.87 18.94 4.71
CA TYR A 5 11.89 17.50 4.50
C TYR A 5 13.31 16.95 4.62
N LYS A 6 13.44 15.76 5.20
CA LYS A 6 14.67 14.96 5.22
C LYS A 6 14.52 13.74 4.33
N LYS A 7 15.62 13.37 3.67
CA LYS A 7 15.69 12.19 2.83
C LYS A 7 15.79 10.93 3.69
N ILE A 8 14.95 9.94 3.41
CA ILE A 8 15.18 8.55 3.83
C ILE A 8 15.24 7.66 2.59
N GLN A 9 15.88 6.51 2.73
CA GLN A 9 15.87 5.46 1.73
C GLN A 9 15.37 4.17 2.37
N VAL A 10 14.57 3.42 1.63
CA VAL A 10 14.11 2.09 2.02
C VAL A 10 14.54 1.12 0.95
N SER A 11 15.15 0.00 1.35
CA SER A 11 15.57 -1.05 0.42
C SER A 11 14.36 -1.70 -0.24
N VAL A 12 14.48 -1.96 -1.54
CA VAL A 12 13.53 -2.79 -2.27
C VAL A 12 14.03 -4.23 -2.16
N PRO A 13 13.20 -5.18 -1.72
CA PRO A 13 13.59 -6.58 -1.75
C PRO A 13 13.64 -7.10 -3.19
N ASP A 14 14.58 -8.01 -3.47
CA ASP A 14 14.60 -8.73 -4.74
C ASP A 14 13.33 -9.57 -4.89
N ALA A 15 12.76 -9.60 -6.10
CA ALA A 15 11.58 -10.38 -6.43
C ALA A 15 11.72 -11.00 -7.83
N PRO A 16 11.11 -12.16 -8.10
CA PRO A 16 11.15 -12.82 -9.41
C PRO A 16 10.19 -12.14 -10.39
N VAL A 17 10.51 -10.92 -10.77
CA VAL A 17 9.79 -10.10 -11.77
C VAL A 17 10.69 -9.83 -12.97
N SER A 18 10.09 -9.57 -14.14
CA SER A 18 10.84 -9.25 -15.36
C SER A 18 11.35 -7.81 -15.41
N GLU A 19 10.72 -6.90 -14.66
CA GLU A 19 11.11 -5.50 -14.60
C GLU A 19 12.39 -5.33 -13.76
N VAL A 20 13.32 -4.51 -14.23
CA VAL A 20 14.53 -4.16 -13.46
C VAL A 20 14.13 -3.36 -12.23
N LEU A 21 14.57 -3.77 -11.05
CA LEU A 21 14.24 -3.13 -9.78
C LEU A 21 15.39 -2.25 -9.28
N PRO A 22 15.08 -1.12 -8.62
CA PRO A 22 16.08 -0.29 -7.96
C PRO A 22 16.40 -0.88 -6.58
N ASP A 23 17.66 -0.79 -6.12
CA ASP A 23 18.03 -1.27 -4.77
C ASP A 23 17.26 -0.57 -3.65
N ARG A 24 16.85 0.68 -3.87
CA ARG A 24 16.22 1.55 -2.87
C ARG A 24 15.21 2.51 -3.49
N ILE A 25 14.17 2.86 -2.71
CA ILE A 25 13.28 3.97 -3.00
C ILE A 25 13.61 5.14 -2.07
N THR A 26 13.67 6.35 -2.64
CA THR A 26 13.87 7.59 -1.89
C THR A 26 12.53 8.20 -1.46
N PHE A 27 12.40 8.55 -0.18
CA PHE A 27 11.28 9.31 0.35
C PHE A 27 11.76 10.61 1.02
N TYR A 28 10.98 11.68 0.86
CA TYR A 28 11.19 12.97 1.50
C TYR A 28 10.20 13.10 2.65
N VAL A 29 10.67 12.92 3.88
CA VAL A 29 9.83 12.85 5.09
C VAL A 29 9.84 14.18 5.80
N ASP A 30 8.66 14.67 6.17
CA ASP A 30 8.51 15.92 6.90
C ASP A 30 9.32 15.90 8.22
N ASN A 31 10.07 16.97 8.48
CA ASN A 31 10.95 17.07 9.64
C ASN A 31 10.21 17.11 10.99
N ARG A 32 8.89 17.30 10.98
CA ARG A 32 8.04 17.25 12.20
C ARG A 32 7.87 15.83 12.74
N PHE A 33 8.12 14.78 11.95
CA PHE A 33 8.11 13.41 12.47
C PHE A 33 9.31 13.13 13.38
N THR A 34 9.03 12.57 14.55
CA THR A 34 10.07 12.13 15.50
C THR A 34 10.87 10.96 14.91
N THR A 35 12.07 10.69 15.44
CA THR A 35 12.89 9.54 15.02
C THR A 35 12.13 8.21 15.14
N LYS A 36 11.35 8.03 16.22
CA LYS A 36 10.51 6.83 16.43
C LYS A 36 9.45 6.69 15.33
N GLN A 37 8.78 7.78 14.99
CA GLN A 37 7.78 7.81 13.91
C GLN A 37 8.39 7.51 12.55
N VAL A 38 9.58 8.07 12.25
CA VAL A 38 10.30 7.77 11.01
C VAL A 38 10.72 6.31 10.92
N ASN A 39 11.18 5.71 12.02
CA ASN A 39 11.46 4.28 12.07
C ASN A 39 10.20 3.46 11.82
N ARG A 40 9.06 3.85 12.39
CA ARG A 40 7.78 3.18 12.17
C ARG A 40 7.32 3.29 10.71
N ILE A 41 7.49 4.45 10.08
CA ILE A 41 7.24 4.68 8.65
C ILE A 41 8.08 3.74 7.79
N ARG A 42 9.40 3.60 8.07
CA ARG A 42 10.28 2.66 7.36
C ARG A 42 9.78 1.22 7.48
N GLN A 43 9.38 0.82 8.68
CA GLN A 43 8.85 -0.54 8.92
C GLN A 43 7.54 -0.77 8.15
N MET A 44 6.64 0.21 8.10
CA MET A 44 5.38 0.12 7.34
C MET A 44 5.63 -0.04 5.85
N ILE A 45 6.56 0.75 5.28
CA ILE A 45 6.98 0.60 3.88
C ILE A 45 7.53 -0.82 3.65
N GLY A 46 8.37 -1.31 4.56
CA GLY A 46 8.89 -2.67 4.52
C GLY A 46 7.80 -3.75 4.56
N VAL A 47 6.72 -3.56 5.32
CA VAL A 47 5.56 -4.47 5.30
C VAL A 47 4.94 -4.54 3.91
N VAL A 48 4.69 -3.40 3.27
CA VAL A 48 4.05 -3.37 1.95
C VAL A 48 4.95 -4.00 0.88
N LEU A 49 6.24 -3.64 0.87
CA LEU A 49 7.22 -4.23 -0.06
C LEU A 49 7.40 -5.73 0.16
N ASN A 50 7.43 -6.21 1.40
CA ASN A 50 7.52 -7.64 1.67
C ASN A 50 6.24 -8.38 1.26
N ASN A 51 5.05 -7.78 1.39
CA ASN A 51 3.82 -8.40 0.89
C ASN A 51 3.83 -8.53 -0.64
N TRP A 52 4.31 -7.50 -1.35
CA TRP A 52 4.53 -7.53 -2.80
C TRP A 52 5.52 -8.62 -3.20
N ARG A 53 6.69 -8.65 -2.57
CA ARG A 53 7.73 -9.67 -2.81
C ARG A 53 7.20 -11.08 -2.58
N ASN A 54 6.54 -11.32 -1.43
CA ASN A 54 6.00 -12.63 -1.09
C ASN A 54 4.95 -13.11 -2.11
N HIS A 55 4.18 -12.20 -2.72
CA HIS A 55 3.24 -12.57 -3.78
C HIS A 55 3.97 -13.19 -4.97
N PHE A 56 5.04 -12.56 -5.46
CA PHE A 56 5.82 -13.07 -6.59
C PHE A 56 6.63 -14.32 -6.22
N ASP A 57 7.24 -14.36 -5.03
CA ASP A 57 7.98 -15.54 -4.55
C ASP A 57 7.07 -16.78 -4.47
N GLU A 58 5.86 -16.64 -3.93
CA GLU A 58 4.91 -17.76 -3.81
C GLU A 58 4.52 -18.32 -5.19
N LEU A 59 4.25 -17.43 -6.16
CA LEU A 59 3.92 -17.84 -7.53
C LEU A 59 5.11 -18.50 -8.23
N ASN A 60 6.30 -17.93 -8.11
CA ASN A 60 7.53 -18.50 -8.68
C ASN A 60 7.86 -19.87 -8.07
N ASN A 61 7.50 -20.10 -6.81
CA ASN A 61 7.65 -21.39 -6.13
C ASN A 61 6.51 -22.39 -6.42
N GLY A 62 5.68 -22.13 -7.44
CA GLY A 62 4.68 -23.07 -7.96
C GLY A 62 3.31 -22.97 -7.30
N ALA A 63 3.03 -21.95 -6.47
CA ALA A 63 1.67 -21.75 -5.96
C ALA A 63 0.73 -21.39 -7.12
N HIS A 64 -0.44 -22.04 -7.19
CA HIS A 64 -1.47 -21.66 -8.17
C HIS A 64 -1.97 -20.23 -7.96
N ARG A 65 -2.04 -19.79 -6.69
CA ARG A 65 -2.34 -18.42 -6.26
C ARG A 65 -1.55 -18.12 -5.01
N SER A 66 -1.03 -16.90 -4.91
CA SER A 66 -0.41 -16.43 -3.68
C SER A 66 -1.44 -16.31 -2.55
N ARG A 67 -1.00 -16.30 -1.28
CA ARG A 67 -1.87 -16.05 -0.12
C ARG A 67 -2.60 -14.72 -0.23
N TYR A 68 -1.93 -13.69 -0.75
CA TYR A 68 -2.56 -12.40 -1.03
C TYR A 68 -3.70 -12.55 -2.05
N GLN A 69 -3.46 -13.22 -3.18
CA GLN A 69 -4.49 -13.50 -4.19
C GLN A 69 -5.66 -14.31 -3.61
N ASN A 70 -5.37 -15.34 -2.81
CA ASN A 70 -6.42 -16.14 -2.16
C ASN A 70 -7.30 -15.28 -1.25
N CYS A 71 -6.69 -14.42 -0.43
CA CYS A 71 -7.43 -13.54 0.47
C CYS A 71 -8.32 -12.55 -0.30
N VAL A 72 -7.77 -11.81 -1.28
CA VAL A 72 -8.59 -10.83 -2.01
C VAL A 72 -9.62 -11.49 -2.92
N ASN A 73 -9.33 -12.66 -3.49
CA ASN A 73 -10.30 -13.40 -4.29
C ASN A 73 -11.53 -13.80 -3.45
N LYS A 74 -11.30 -14.15 -2.19
CA LYS A 74 -12.37 -14.53 -1.28
C LYS A 74 -13.27 -13.37 -0.88
N TYR A 75 -12.75 -12.14 -0.80
CA TYR A 75 -13.50 -11.02 -0.21
C TYR A 75 -13.78 -9.83 -1.13
N ALA A 76 -12.94 -9.52 -2.11
CA ALA A 76 -13.14 -8.41 -3.04
C ALA A 76 -14.13 -8.77 -4.16
N ARG A 77 -15.08 -7.88 -4.44
CA ARG A 77 -16.16 -8.03 -5.43
C ARG A 77 -16.36 -6.79 -6.31
N PHE A 78 -16.04 -5.61 -5.80
CA PHE A 78 -16.31 -4.34 -6.46
C PHE A 78 -15.03 -3.57 -6.76
N ASN A 79 -15.06 -2.78 -7.84
CA ASN A 79 -13.97 -1.95 -8.33
C ASN A 79 -12.64 -2.73 -8.42
N LEU A 80 -12.73 -3.88 -9.08
CA LEU A 80 -11.62 -4.83 -9.22
C LEU A 80 -10.53 -4.32 -10.16
N ALA A 81 -10.85 -3.44 -11.11
CA ALA A 81 -9.87 -2.83 -12.02
C ALA A 81 -9.48 -1.43 -11.54
N PRO A 82 -8.18 -1.05 -11.62
CA PRO A 82 -7.76 0.34 -11.44
C PRO A 82 -8.16 1.18 -12.64
N VAL A 83 -8.23 2.51 -12.47
CA VAL A 83 -8.75 3.42 -13.51
C VAL A 83 -7.92 3.49 -14.81
N TRP A 84 -6.69 2.98 -14.81
CA TRP A 84 -5.81 2.93 -15.99
C TRP A 84 -5.85 1.61 -16.72
N PHE A 85 -6.59 0.62 -16.20
CA PHE A 85 -6.68 -0.70 -16.78
C PHE A 85 -8.04 -0.84 -17.47
N ASP A 86 -8.00 -0.99 -18.80
CA ASP A 86 -9.20 -0.91 -19.63
C ASP A 86 -10.06 -2.19 -19.58
N GLU A 87 -9.46 -3.33 -19.22
CA GLU A 87 -10.17 -4.60 -19.21
C GLU A 87 -10.95 -4.85 -17.90
N LYS A 88 -12.03 -5.61 -18.03
CA LYS A 88 -12.82 -6.04 -16.87
C LYS A 88 -12.13 -7.22 -16.19
N LEU A 89 -11.83 -7.06 -14.90
CA LEU A 89 -11.31 -8.13 -14.06
C LEU A 89 -12.45 -8.92 -13.43
N SER A 90 -12.43 -10.24 -13.60
CA SER A 90 -13.55 -11.13 -13.26
C SER A 90 -13.63 -11.48 -11.77
N ASN A 91 -12.53 -11.38 -11.03
CA ASN A 91 -12.47 -11.72 -9.62
C ASN A 91 -11.27 -11.05 -8.91
N GLY A 92 -11.22 -11.18 -7.59
CA GLY A 92 -10.16 -10.59 -6.77
C GLY A 92 -8.76 -11.16 -7.05
N SER A 93 -8.64 -12.42 -7.48
CA SER A 93 -7.34 -13.00 -7.83
C SER A 93 -6.71 -12.31 -9.04
N ALA A 94 -7.52 -12.08 -10.08
CA ALA A 94 -7.09 -11.35 -11.28
C ALA A 94 -6.74 -9.89 -10.94
N ALA A 95 -7.57 -9.25 -10.11
CA ALA A 95 -7.30 -7.91 -9.60
C ALA A 95 -5.98 -7.81 -8.82
N ALA A 96 -5.65 -8.79 -7.98
CA ALA A 96 -4.36 -8.83 -7.29
C ALA A 96 -3.16 -8.97 -8.22
N GLY A 97 -3.28 -9.72 -9.33
CA GLY A 97 -2.21 -9.79 -10.33
C GLY A 97 -1.93 -8.42 -10.94
N VAL A 98 -2.98 -7.79 -11.49
CA VAL A 98 -2.88 -6.43 -12.08
C VAL A 98 -2.35 -5.41 -11.07
N GLN A 99 -2.81 -5.49 -9.82
CA GLN A 99 -2.33 -4.62 -8.74
C GLN A 99 -0.85 -4.80 -8.46
N MET A 100 -0.38 -6.05 -8.39
CA MET A 100 1.01 -6.33 -8.07
C MET A 100 1.95 -5.94 -9.21
N ASP A 101 1.53 -6.09 -10.46
CA ASP A 101 2.26 -5.62 -11.64
C ASP A 101 2.30 -4.08 -11.69
N GLY A 102 1.17 -3.41 -11.48
CA GLY A 102 1.11 -1.95 -11.41
C GLY A 102 1.97 -1.40 -10.26
N PHE A 103 1.99 -2.08 -9.12
CA PHE A 103 2.87 -1.72 -8.01
C PHE A 103 4.36 -1.98 -8.29
N THR A 104 4.71 -3.03 -9.04
CA THR A 104 6.09 -3.24 -9.54
C THR A 104 6.55 -2.05 -10.37
N THR A 105 5.72 -1.58 -11.32
CA THR A 105 6.02 -0.38 -12.11
C THR A 105 6.19 0.84 -11.20
N MET A 106 5.30 1.05 -10.23
CA MET A 106 5.42 2.16 -9.27
C MET A 106 6.72 2.09 -8.45
N ILE A 107 7.13 0.91 -7.98
CA ILE A 107 8.41 0.69 -7.27
C ILE A 107 9.56 1.13 -8.18
N ALA A 108 9.60 0.66 -9.42
CA ALA A 108 10.67 0.94 -10.35
C ALA A 108 10.75 2.41 -10.73
N VAL A 109 9.62 3.07 -11.06
CA VAL A 109 9.66 4.49 -11.44
C VAL A 109 9.95 5.41 -10.25
N ASN A 110 9.54 5.07 -9.03
CA ASN A 110 9.85 5.88 -7.85
C ASN A 110 11.30 5.66 -7.38
N GLY A 111 11.86 4.45 -7.50
CA GLY A 111 13.24 4.18 -7.07
C GLY A 111 14.31 4.64 -8.08
N PHE A 112 13.98 4.66 -9.39
CA PHE A 112 14.85 5.25 -10.42
C PHE A 112 14.61 6.75 -10.65
N ASP A 113 13.86 7.43 -9.76
CA ASP A 113 13.55 8.86 -9.86
C ASP A 113 12.88 9.28 -11.20
N ARG A 114 12.12 8.36 -11.81
CA ARG A 114 11.34 8.59 -13.06
C ARG A 114 9.94 9.17 -12.78
N ALA A 115 9.40 8.95 -11.58
CA ALA A 115 8.18 9.57 -11.09
C ALA A 115 8.47 10.83 -10.25
N ALA A 116 7.44 11.64 -9.98
CA ALA A 116 7.56 12.76 -9.06
C ALA A 116 7.99 12.28 -7.66
N LYS A 117 8.86 13.07 -7.00
CA LYS A 117 9.41 12.77 -5.67
C LYS A 117 8.33 12.32 -4.68
N ALA A 118 8.59 11.21 -3.96
CA ALA A 118 7.68 10.68 -2.95
C ALA A 118 7.83 11.43 -1.61
N TYR A 119 6.81 12.20 -1.24
CA TYR A 119 6.76 12.94 0.02
C TYR A 119 5.93 12.19 1.07
N ILE A 120 6.42 12.16 2.30
CA ILE A 120 5.67 11.70 3.46
C ILE A 120 5.39 12.92 4.33
N MET A 121 4.17 13.44 4.16
CA MET A 121 3.73 14.69 4.76
C MET A 121 3.16 14.45 6.16
N TYR A 122 3.45 15.38 7.07
CA TYR A 122 2.95 15.34 8.44
C TYR A 122 1.56 15.98 8.56
N GLN A 123 0.66 15.30 9.26
CA GLN A 123 -0.51 15.93 9.87
C GLN A 123 -0.59 15.54 11.36
N LYS A 124 -0.98 16.51 12.21
CA LYS A 124 -1.09 16.30 13.66
C LYS A 124 -2.29 15.43 14.04
N SER A 125 -3.39 15.62 13.35
CA SER A 125 -4.64 14.88 13.48
C SER A 125 -5.37 14.88 12.14
N GLY A 126 -6.28 13.93 11.93
CA GLY A 126 -7.07 13.80 10.71
C GLY A 126 -8.10 12.68 10.83
N SER A 127 -9.06 12.64 9.92
CA SER A 127 -10.04 11.54 9.83
C SER A 127 -9.36 10.22 9.41
N SER A 128 -8.34 10.32 8.55
CA SER A 128 -7.56 9.19 8.07
C SER A 128 -6.32 8.93 8.92
N THR A 129 -5.93 7.66 8.98
CA THR A 129 -4.60 7.29 9.50
C THR A 129 -3.50 7.68 8.51
N ILE A 130 -3.68 7.29 7.24
CA ILE A 130 -2.77 7.59 6.13
C ILE A 130 -3.62 7.92 4.92
N LYS A 131 -3.31 9.00 4.22
CA LYS A 131 -4.04 9.45 3.04
C LYS A 131 -3.13 9.50 1.83
N GLY A 132 -3.54 8.87 0.74
CA GLY A 132 -2.97 9.05 -0.59
C GLY A 132 -3.92 9.87 -1.44
N MET A 133 -3.41 10.81 -2.23
CA MET A 133 -4.24 11.47 -3.25
C MET A 133 -4.46 10.53 -4.42
N ASN A 134 -5.67 10.47 -4.95
CA ASN A 134 -5.95 9.72 -6.17
C ASN A 134 -4.95 10.02 -7.31
N ALA A 135 -4.38 8.97 -7.92
CA ALA A 135 -3.65 9.05 -9.19
C ALA A 135 -4.06 7.89 -10.11
N SER A 136 -3.67 7.93 -11.38
CA SER A 136 -4.25 7.11 -12.44
C SER A 136 -3.21 6.61 -13.44
N ASN A 137 -1.93 6.61 -13.09
CA ASN A 137 -0.89 6.11 -13.97
C ASN A 137 0.29 5.61 -13.11
N PRO A 138 0.53 4.29 -13.04
CA PRO A 138 1.60 3.73 -12.21
C PRO A 138 3.00 4.17 -12.65
N GLU A 139 3.21 4.54 -13.92
CA GLU A 139 4.49 5.02 -14.45
C GLU A 139 4.84 6.45 -14.02
N LYS A 140 3.84 7.23 -13.56
CA LYS A 140 4.02 8.64 -13.19
C LYS A 140 3.63 8.93 -11.74
N ALA A 141 2.87 8.04 -11.11
CA ALA A 141 2.35 8.24 -9.78
C ALA A 141 3.46 8.15 -8.73
N SER A 142 3.70 9.28 -8.07
CA SER A 142 4.51 9.34 -6.85
C SER A 142 3.89 8.50 -5.74
N LEU A 143 4.69 7.83 -4.90
CA LEU A 143 4.25 7.15 -3.67
C LEU A 143 3.98 8.09 -2.49
N SER A 144 3.69 9.37 -2.77
CA SER A 144 3.44 10.39 -1.75
C SER A 144 2.18 10.12 -0.91
N VAL A 145 2.28 10.35 0.40
CA VAL A 145 1.19 10.18 1.37
C VAL A 145 1.24 11.24 2.48
N THR A 146 0.10 11.52 3.10
CA THR A 146 0.01 12.27 4.36
C THR A 146 -0.29 11.31 5.50
N ILE A 147 0.49 11.37 6.58
CA ILE A 147 0.33 10.45 7.73
C ILE A 147 -0.06 11.23 8.99
N ASN A 148 -1.10 10.75 9.66
CA ASN A 148 -1.45 11.21 11.00
C ASN A 148 -0.39 10.72 12.01
N ALA A 149 0.42 11.65 12.52
CA ALA A 149 1.51 11.33 13.42
C ALA A 149 1.03 10.66 14.73
N THR A 150 -0.15 11.00 15.23
CA THR A 150 -0.70 10.37 16.45
C THR A 150 -1.02 8.90 16.25
N ALA A 151 -1.37 8.48 15.03
CA ALA A 151 -1.59 7.07 14.74
C ALA A 151 -0.28 6.26 14.80
N LEU A 152 0.85 6.89 14.44
CA LEU A 152 2.18 6.25 14.53
C LEU A 152 2.66 6.07 15.98
N ASP A 153 2.19 6.90 16.90
CA ASP A 153 2.54 6.81 18.32
C ASP A 153 1.73 5.75 19.07
N ASN A 154 0.62 5.28 18.48
CA ASN A 154 -0.25 4.27 19.09
C ASN A 154 0.39 2.87 19.06
N THR A 155 1.01 2.49 20.17
CA THR A 155 1.69 1.18 20.32
C THR A 155 0.73 0.00 20.39
N SER A 156 -0.56 0.22 20.65
CA SER A 156 -1.58 -0.83 20.65
C SER A 156 -1.93 -1.30 19.23
N VAL A 157 -1.37 -0.66 18.20
CA VAL A 157 -1.59 -0.97 16.78
C VAL A 157 -0.29 -1.50 16.18
N SER A 158 -0.35 -2.69 15.60
CA SER A 158 0.83 -3.32 15.01
C SER A 158 1.31 -2.59 13.76
N THR A 159 2.60 -2.75 13.42
CA THR A 159 3.16 -2.20 12.17
C THR A 159 2.44 -2.76 10.96
N ILE A 160 2.09 -4.05 11.00
CA ILE A 160 1.40 -4.73 9.89
C ILE A 160 0.06 -4.05 9.62
N PHE A 161 -0.66 -3.66 10.67
CA PHE A 161 -1.91 -2.94 10.56
C PHE A 161 -1.73 -1.59 9.84
N LEU A 162 -0.77 -0.79 10.29
CA LEU A 162 -0.45 0.49 9.67
C LEU A 162 0.14 0.32 8.26
N GLY A 163 0.82 -0.79 7.98
CA GLY A 163 1.28 -1.18 6.65
C GLY A 163 0.11 -1.44 5.71
N GLY A 164 -0.96 -2.09 6.18
CA GLY A 164 -2.21 -2.20 5.42
C GLY A 164 -2.85 -0.85 5.14
N SER A 165 -2.85 0.08 6.11
CA SER A 165 -3.29 1.46 5.88
C SER A 165 -2.43 2.19 4.84
N LEU A 166 -1.12 1.94 4.82
CA LEU A 166 -0.22 2.53 3.83
C LEU A 166 -0.49 1.95 2.43
N GLN A 167 -0.67 0.63 2.34
CA GLN A 167 -1.05 -0.03 1.11
C GLN A 167 -2.36 0.54 0.56
N HIS A 168 -3.35 0.80 1.42
CA HIS A 168 -4.61 1.42 1.02
C HIS A 168 -4.41 2.78 0.34
N ALA A 169 -3.62 3.65 0.98
CA ALA A 169 -3.26 4.95 0.42
C ALA A 169 -2.52 4.80 -0.93
N TRP A 170 -1.64 3.81 -1.06
CA TRP A 170 -0.94 3.54 -2.31
C TRP A 170 -1.81 2.89 -3.39
N LEU A 171 -2.82 2.10 -3.04
CA LEU A 171 -3.81 1.60 -4.00
C LEU A 171 -4.58 2.77 -4.63
N HIS A 172 -4.85 3.83 -3.85
CA HIS A 172 -5.39 5.08 -4.40
C HIS A 172 -4.39 5.83 -5.30
N ARG A 173 -3.08 5.80 -4.98
CA ARG A 173 -2.04 6.33 -5.89
C ARG A 173 -1.98 5.52 -7.19
N GLU A 174 -2.12 4.21 -7.08
CA GLU A 174 -2.03 3.28 -8.19
C GLU A 174 -3.22 3.44 -9.13
N GLY A 175 -4.44 3.64 -8.62
CA GLY A 175 -5.62 3.86 -9.47
C GLY A 175 -6.87 3.17 -8.99
N TYR A 176 -6.81 2.44 -7.88
CA TYR A 176 -7.99 1.82 -7.30
C TYR A 176 -8.86 2.86 -6.57
N ARG A 177 -10.18 2.65 -6.63
CA ARG A 177 -11.19 3.56 -6.08
C ARG A 177 -12.26 2.78 -5.35
N HIS A 178 -12.87 3.41 -4.36
CA HIS A 178 -14.13 2.98 -3.78
C HIS A 178 -14.94 4.21 -3.32
N PRO A 179 -16.25 4.08 -3.11
CA PRO A 179 -17.04 5.15 -2.52
C PRO A 179 -16.59 5.47 -1.09
N ILE A 180 -16.80 6.71 -0.65
CA ILE A 180 -16.48 7.16 0.71
C ILE A 180 -17.19 6.27 1.73
N GLY A 181 -16.46 5.83 2.76
CA GLY A 181 -16.99 4.96 3.82
C GLY A 181 -17.29 3.52 3.38
N LYS A 182 -17.01 3.13 2.12
CA LYS A 182 -17.26 1.78 1.60
C LYS A 182 -15.95 1.05 1.29
N TYR A 183 -15.46 0.29 2.26
CA TYR A 183 -14.22 -0.47 2.13
C TYR A 183 -14.47 -1.98 1.96
N ILE A 184 -15.52 -2.50 2.60
CA ILE A 184 -15.85 -3.93 2.58
C ILE A 184 -16.28 -4.35 1.18
N SER A 185 -15.74 -5.47 0.71
CA SER A 185 -15.93 -6.00 -0.64
C SER A 185 -15.42 -5.13 -1.80
N TYR A 186 -14.92 -3.92 -1.55
CA TYR A 186 -14.21 -3.13 -2.56
C TYR A 186 -12.75 -3.53 -2.58
N PHE A 187 -12.16 -3.65 -3.76
CA PHE A 187 -10.80 -4.18 -3.90
C PHE A 187 -9.78 -3.42 -3.05
N ALA A 188 -9.74 -2.09 -3.13
CA ALA A 188 -8.75 -1.31 -2.38
C ALA A 188 -8.86 -1.52 -0.86
N GLY A 189 -10.09 -1.60 -0.34
CA GLY A 189 -10.35 -1.86 1.08
C GLY A 189 -9.97 -3.30 1.47
N GLU A 190 -10.48 -4.31 0.75
CA GLU A 190 -10.22 -5.72 1.06
C GLU A 190 -8.75 -6.11 0.89
N ALA A 191 -8.06 -5.61 -0.14
CA ALA A 191 -6.61 -5.79 -0.33
C ALA A 191 -5.83 -5.33 0.89
N SER A 192 -6.13 -4.13 1.38
CA SER A 192 -5.48 -3.53 2.53
C SER A 192 -5.79 -4.31 3.81
N MET A 193 -7.06 -4.68 4.01
CA MET A 193 -7.45 -5.46 5.17
C MET A 193 -6.91 -6.90 5.13
N CYS A 194 -6.66 -7.48 3.95
CA CYS A 194 -5.95 -8.75 3.80
C CYS A 194 -4.54 -8.63 4.36
N VAL A 195 -3.80 -7.58 4.01
CA VAL A 195 -2.46 -7.35 4.59
C VAL A 195 -2.52 -7.09 6.09
N MET A 196 -3.51 -6.34 6.59
CA MET A 196 -3.69 -6.16 8.05
C MET A 196 -3.89 -7.48 8.80
N ARG A 197 -4.45 -8.51 8.13
CA ARG A 197 -4.63 -9.87 8.67
C ARG A 197 -3.46 -10.81 8.37
N GLY A 198 -2.40 -10.34 7.73
CA GLY A 198 -1.31 -11.21 7.26
C GLY A 198 -1.78 -12.21 6.20
N ASN A 199 -2.73 -11.80 5.34
CA ASN A 199 -3.38 -12.59 4.31
C ASN A 199 -4.18 -13.81 4.82
N ASN A 200 -4.51 -13.82 6.12
CA ASN A 200 -5.39 -14.82 6.69
C ASN A 200 -6.88 -14.50 6.45
N ASP A 201 -7.69 -15.54 6.58
CA ASP A 201 -9.16 -15.44 6.52
C ASP A 201 -9.72 -14.50 7.60
N LYS A 202 -10.88 -13.91 7.30
CA LYS A 202 -11.67 -13.15 8.28
C LYS A 202 -12.10 -14.08 9.42
N THR A 203 -11.94 -13.60 10.64
CA THR A 203 -12.40 -14.25 11.88
C THR A 203 -13.70 -13.58 12.37
N SER A 204 -14.09 -13.83 13.63
CA SER A 204 -15.16 -13.09 14.31
C SER A 204 -14.81 -11.62 14.58
N THR A 205 -13.58 -11.18 14.31
CA THR A 205 -13.18 -9.78 14.47
C THR A 205 -14.01 -8.86 13.56
N PRO A 206 -14.74 -7.88 14.12
CA PRO A 206 -15.56 -6.98 13.33
C PRO A 206 -14.76 -6.19 12.29
N ALA A 207 -15.32 -6.01 11.10
CA ALA A 207 -14.65 -5.31 9.99
C ALA A 207 -14.23 -3.87 10.34
N ASN A 208 -15.01 -3.17 11.18
CA ASN A 208 -14.69 -1.82 11.63
C ASN A 208 -13.39 -1.73 12.45
N THR A 209 -12.91 -2.86 13.00
CA THR A 209 -11.58 -2.95 13.62
C THR A 209 -10.49 -2.57 12.64
N TYR A 210 -10.69 -2.91 11.35
CA TYR A 210 -9.78 -2.64 10.24
C TYR A 210 -10.11 -1.34 9.53
N THR A 211 -11.37 -1.14 9.15
CA THR A 211 -11.74 0.00 8.28
C THR A 211 -11.54 1.36 8.93
N LYS A 212 -11.54 1.45 10.27
CA LYS A 212 -11.24 2.72 10.98
C LYS A 212 -9.80 3.23 10.79
N TRP A 213 -8.91 2.37 10.28
CA TRP A 213 -7.52 2.72 9.98
C TRP A 213 -7.31 3.04 8.50
N LEU A 214 -8.36 2.98 7.69
CA LEU A 214 -8.37 3.43 6.30
C LEU A 214 -8.78 4.92 6.27
N ASP A 215 -8.94 5.52 5.08
CA ASP A 215 -9.32 6.95 4.85
C ASP A 215 -10.24 7.60 5.89
#